data_AF-A0A962M3D0-F1
#
_entry.id   AF-A0A962M3D0-F1
#
_cell.length_a   1.000
_cell.length_b   1.000
_cell.length_c   1.000
_cell.angle_alpha   90.00
_cell.angle_beta   90.00
_cell.angle_gamma   90.00
#
_symmetry.space_group_name_H-M   'P 1'
#
loop_
_entity.id
_entity.type
_entity.pdbx_description
1 polymer ?
#
loop_
_entity_poly.entity_id
_entity_poly.type
_entity_poly.pdbx_seq_one_letter_code
_entity_poly.pdbx_strand_id
1 'polypeptide(L)'
;PALAQIRTVAAAADGKAHSYGPDEVTLAVPVRPGKIIHTSCNFDAHLDELTTWEAPEWKDHGWSDFHFEHPTGFLEAPSCGVGSGATIEIPRFTKQLDYEIEVAIVIGKTAKCVTVDEAMDYVAGLMIFNDVSARDIQAREHANNVILMGKSFDGSCPLGPWLVTLDELDNPNDLAMTLYLNGEVRQ
;
A
#
# COMPACT_ATOMS: atom_id res chain seq x y z
N PRO A 1 -17.64 -10.59 -12.92
CA PRO A 1 -16.20 -10.46 -12.56
C PRO A 1 -15.73 -11.73 -11.85
N ALA A 2 -14.43 -12.05 -11.84
CA ALA A 2 -13.90 -13.28 -11.25
C ALA A 2 -14.31 -13.47 -9.78
N LEU A 3 -14.35 -12.40 -8.98
CA LEU A 3 -14.78 -12.44 -7.57
C LEU A 3 -16.26 -12.80 -7.41
N ALA A 4 -17.15 -12.28 -8.25
CA ALA A 4 -18.56 -12.66 -8.24
C ALA A 4 -18.75 -14.16 -8.59
N GLN A 5 -17.95 -14.69 -9.52
CA GLN A 5 -17.96 -16.12 -9.84
C GLN A 5 -17.45 -16.96 -8.67
N ILE A 6 -16.38 -16.51 -7.99
CA ILE A 6 -15.85 -17.17 -6.79
C ILE A 6 -16.89 -17.19 -5.67
N ARG A 7 -17.60 -16.08 -5.43
CA ARG A 7 -18.69 -16.02 -4.43
C ARG A 7 -19.80 -17.02 -4.74
N THR A 8 -20.23 -17.11 -6.00
CA THR A 8 -21.24 -18.09 -6.42
C THR A 8 -20.76 -19.53 -6.20
N VAL A 9 -19.53 -19.84 -6.59
CA VAL A 9 -18.94 -21.18 -6.39
C VAL A 9 -18.82 -21.51 -4.91
N ALA A 10 -18.35 -20.56 -4.09
CA ALA A 10 -18.22 -20.73 -2.66
C ALA A 10 -19.58 -20.93 -1.98
N ALA A 11 -20.61 -20.18 -2.39
CA ALA A 11 -21.97 -20.30 -1.87
C ALA A 11 -22.66 -21.63 -2.26
N ALA A 12 -22.29 -22.21 -3.41
CA ALA A 12 -22.82 -23.49 -3.88
C ALA A 12 -22.05 -24.71 -3.37
N ALA A 13 -20.95 -24.52 -2.63
CA ALA A 13 -20.13 -25.61 -2.13
C ALA A 13 -20.85 -26.38 -1.01
N ASP A 14 -20.97 -27.70 -1.16
CA ASP A 14 -21.59 -28.64 -0.21
C ASP A 14 -20.55 -29.53 0.52
N GLY A 15 -19.26 -29.22 0.32
CA GLY A 15 -18.15 -29.90 0.96
C GLY A 15 -18.07 -29.64 2.48
N LYS A 16 -17.19 -30.40 3.15
CA LYS A 16 -16.92 -30.20 4.58
C LYS A 16 -16.42 -28.78 4.82
N ALA A 17 -17.13 -28.01 5.64
CA ALA A 17 -16.67 -26.69 6.08
C ALA A 17 -15.44 -26.85 6.98
N HIS A 18 -14.37 -26.14 6.64
CA HIS A 18 -13.20 -25.97 7.48
C HIS A 18 -13.23 -24.57 8.08
N SER A 19 -13.22 -24.48 9.40
CA SER A 19 -13.15 -23.22 10.14
C SER A 19 -11.88 -23.26 10.98
N TYR A 20 -11.13 -22.17 10.95
CA TYR A 20 -9.91 -21.99 11.71
C TYR A 20 -10.01 -20.68 12.48
N GLY A 21 -9.54 -20.69 13.72
CA GLY A 21 -9.31 -19.47 14.49
C GLY A 21 -8.16 -18.67 13.91
N PRO A 22 -8.08 -17.35 14.20
CA PRO A 22 -6.98 -16.50 13.73
C PRO A 22 -5.59 -17.02 14.11
N ASP A 23 -5.45 -17.64 15.29
CA ASP A 23 -4.17 -18.18 15.78
C ASP A 23 -3.81 -19.55 15.16
N GLU A 24 -4.71 -20.15 14.39
CA GLU A 24 -4.50 -21.43 13.71
C GLU A 24 -4.00 -21.27 12.27
N VAL A 25 -3.93 -20.03 11.78
CA VAL A 25 -3.54 -19.70 10.40
C VAL A 25 -2.51 -18.60 10.34
N THR A 26 -1.73 -18.59 9.26
CA THR A 26 -0.89 -17.44 8.90
C THR A 26 -1.50 -16.81 7.65
N LEU A 27 -1.84 -15.53 7.74
CA LEU A 27 -2.36 -14.79 6.60
C LEU A 27 -1.21 -14.47 5.64
N ALA A 28 -1.38 -14.89 4.38
CA ALA A 28 -0.51 -14.51 3.29
C ALA A 28 -0.95 -13.16 2.71
N VAL A 29 -0.11 -12.57 1.86
CA VAL A 29 -0.51 -11.44 1.01
C VAL A 29 -1.74 -11.86 0.18
N PRO A 30 -2.86 -11.11 0.19
CA PRO A 30 -4.08 -11.51 -0.50
C PRO A 30 -3.94 -11.63 -2.02
N VAL A 31 -2.98 -10.94 -2.61
CA VAL A 31 -2.73 -10.88 -4.05
C VAL A 31 -1.25 -11.06 -4.38
N ARG A 32 -0.95 -11.52 -5.60
CA ARG A 32 0.43 -11.60 -6.12
C ARG A 32 0.59 -10.62 -7.27
N PRO A 33 0.91 -9.34 -6.99
CA PRO A 33 0.98 -8.33 -8.03
C PRO A 33 2.18 -8.58 -8.95
N GLY A 34 2.01 -8.33 -10.25
CA GLY A 34 3.15 -8.30 -11.18
C GLY A 34 3.99 -7.02 -11.08
N LYS A 35 3.42 -5.97 -10.47
CA LYS A 35 4.04 -4.67 -10.19
C LYS A 35 3.23 -3.96 -9.10
N ILE A 36 3.91 -3.17 -8.27
CA ILE A 36 3.30 -2.30 -7.26
C ILE A 36 3.67 -0.87 -7.68
N ILE A 37 2.68 0.00 -7.80
CA ILE A 37 2.84 1.38 -8.27
C ILE A 37 2.29 2.29 -7.17
N HIS A 38 3.10 3.22 -6.70
CA HIS A 38 2.74 4.15 -5.63
C HIS A 38 2.44 5.52 -6.17
N THR A 39 1.63 6.27 -5.43
CA THR A 39 1.46 7.71 -5.60
C THR A 39 2.07 8.40 -4.40
N SER A 40 3.10 9.21 -4.61
CA SER A 40 3.77 9.97 -3.56
C SER A 40 3.02 11.25 -3.22
N CYS A 41 3.02 11.65 -1.95
CA CYS A 41 2.45 12.92 -1.46
C CYS A 41 0.97 13.14 -1.83
N ASN A 42 0.16 12.07 -1.81
CA ASN A 42 -1.24 12.13 -2.24
C ASN A 42 -2.24 12.56 -1.14
N PHE A 43 -1.73 13.16 -0.06
CA PHE A 43 -2.51 13.77 1.03
C PHE A 43 -1.84 15.08 1.45
N ASP A 44 -2.61 16.17 1.52
CA ASP A 44 -2.11 17.51 1.88
C ASP A 44 -1.33 17.51 3.21
N ALA A 45 -1.85 16.81 4.22
CA ALA A 45 -1.21 16.74 5.54
C ALA A 45 0.20 16.12 5.50
N HIS A 46 0.42 15.14 4.64
CA HIS A 46 1.75 14.55 4.48
C HIS A 46 2.68 15.47 3.70
N LEU A 47 2.18 16.16 2.67
CA LEU A 47 2.95 17.18 1.97
C LEU A 47 3.38 18.30 2.93
N ASP A 48 2.47 18.78 3.78
CA ASP A 48 2.76 19.77 4.81
C ASP A 48 3.85 19.27 5.78
N GLU A 49 3.74 18.02 6.24
CA GLU A 49 4.75 17.39 7.10
C GLU A 49 6.14 17.38 6.45
N LEU A 50 6.25 16.95 5.18
CA LEU A 50 7.52 16.87 4.47
C LEU A 50 8.23 18.22 4.35
N THR A 51 7.49 19.33 4.29
CA THR A 51 8.08 20.68 4.28
C THR A 51 8.76 21.05 5.61
N THR A 52 8.48 20.32 6.69
CA THR A 52 9.10 20.54 8.00
C THR A 52 10.40 19.76 8.20
N TRP A 53 10.77 18.88 7.27
CA TRP A 53 11.95 18.03 7.40
C TRP A 53 13.24 18.83 7.19
N GLU A 54 13.98 19.05 8.28
CA GLU A 54 15.19 19.88 8.26
C GLU A 54 16.50 19.11 8.04
N ALA A 55 16.47 17.78 7.90
CA ALA A 55 17.69 17.02 7.69
C ALA A 55 18.32 17.43 6.33
N PRO A 56 19.65 17.61 6.25
CA PRO A 56 20.31 18.11 5.03
C PRO A 56 19.96 17.33 3.78
N GLU A 57 19.77 16.02 3.93
CA GLU A 57 19.38 15.12 2.86
C GLU A 57 18.02 15.46 2.24
N TRP A 58 17.11 16.16 2.96
CA TRP A 58 15.76 16.47 2.48
C TRP A 58 15.55 17.92 2.00
N LYS A 59 16.54 18.82 2.13
CA LYS A 59 16.36 20.27 1.93
C LYS A 59 16.15 20.73 0.49
N ASP A 60 16.60 19.94 -0.49
CA ASP A 60 16.63 20.34 -1.91
C ASP A 60 15.66 19.53 -2.80
N HIS A 61 14.66 18.85 -2.24
CA HIS A 61 13.78 17.96 -3.03
C HIS A 61 12.63 18.63 -3.77
N GLY A 62 12.51 19.96 -3.73
CA GLY A 62 11.51 20.67 -4.52
C GLY A 62 10.08 20.23 -4.19
N TRP A 63 9.74 20.04 -2.91
CA TRP A 63 8.41 19.58 -2.46
C TRP A 63 7.25 20.41 -3.05
N SER A 64 7.49 21.67 -3.39
CA SER A 64 6.55 22.56 -4.06
C SER A 64 6.15 22.15 -5.48
N ASP A 65 6.88 21.22 -6.11
CA ASP A 65 6.60 20.72 -7.46
C ASP A 65 5.62 19.54 -7.44
N PHE A 66 5.27 19.00 -6.27
CA PHE A 66 4.23 17.99 -6.15
C PHE A 66 2.85 18.60 -6.39
N HIS A 67 2.07 17.95 -7.26
CA HIS A 67 0.70 18.35 -7.52
C HIS A 67 -0.17 17.15 -7.88
N PHE A 68 -1.46 17.22 -7.51
CA PHE A 68 -2.40 16.10 -7.66
C PHE A 68 -2.78 15.82 -9.12
N GLU A 69 -2.60 16.78 -10.04
CA GLU A 69 -2.96 16.59 -11.45
C GLU A 69 -2.01 15.62 -12.19
N HIS A 70 -0.74 15.55 -11.78
CA HIS A 70 0.24 14.60 -12.30
C HIS A 70 0.92 13.90 -11.12
N PRO A 71 0.27 12.89 -10.52
CA PRO A 71 0.83 12.24 -9.33
C PRO A 71 2.17 11.61 -9.68
N THR A 72 3.20 12.05 -8.95
CA THR A 72 4.53 11.45 -9.00
C THR A 72 4.47 10.12 -8.26
N GLY A 73 5.12 9.10 -8.81
CA GLY A 73 5.09 7.76 -8.26
C GLY A 73 6.39 7.03 -8.49
N PHE A 74 6.51 5.89 -7.82
CA PHE A 74 7.63 4.97 -7.97
C PHE A 74 7.11 3.52 -8.01
N LEU A 75 8.02 2.60 -8.29
CA LEU A 75 7.75 1.17 -8.28
C LEU A 75 8.34 0.56 -7.01
N GLU A 76 7.54 -0.27 -6.35
CA GLU A 76 8.01 -1.16 -5.29
C GLU A 76 8.11 -2.60 -5.83
N ALA A 77 9.14 -3.32 -5.40
CA ALA A 77 9.37 -4.70 -5.84
C ALA A 77 8.32 -5.66 -5.24
N PRO A 78 7.56 -6.44 -6.03
CA PRO A 78 6.55 -7.36 -5.47
C PRO A 78 7.08 -8.40 -4.48
N SER A 79 8.39 -8.66 -4.49
CA SER A 79 9.05 -9.62 -3.59
C SER A 79 9.08 -9.19 -2.12
N CYS A 80 8.93 -7.89 -1.82
CA CYS A 80 8.94 -7.40 -0.44
C CYS A 80 7.60 -7.58 0.30
N GLY A 81 6.56 -8.05 -0.41
CA GLY A 81 5.21 -8.21 0.12
C GLY A 81 5.12 -9.21 1.28
N VAL A 82 4.51 -8.78 2.39
CA VAL A 82 4.23 -9.63 3.56
C VAL A 82 2.77 -9.51 4.00
N GLY A 83 2.21 -10.61 4.51
CA GLY A 83 0.82 -10.64 4.98
C GLY A 83 0.66 -10.07 6.38
N SER A 84 -0.60 -9.83 6.78
CA SER A 84 -0.91 -9.34 8.14
C SER A 84 -0.39 -10.28 9.23
N GLY A 85 0.19 -9.69 10.27
CA GLY A 85 0.80 -10.43 11.39
C GLY A 85 2.27 -10.81 11.15
N ALA A 86 2.83 -10.54 9.97
CA ALA A 86 4.26 -10.72 9.74
C ALA A 86 5.10 -9.74 10.57
N THR A 87 6.23 -10.23 11.09
CA THR A 87 7.25 -9.40 11.72
C THR A 87 8.13 -8.77 10.65
N ILE A 88 8.30 -7.45 10.70
CA ILE A 88 9.24 -6.72 9.84
C ILE A 88 10.54 -6.55 10.62
N GLU A 89 11.63 -7.16 10.12
CA GLU A 89 12.95 -6.93 10.71
C GLU A 89 13.47 -5.55 10.28
N ILE A 90 13.89 -4.74 11.24
CA ILE A 90 14.53 -3.44 10.94
C ILE A 90 15.88 -3.71 10.25
N PRO A 91 16.05 -3.32 8.98
CA PRO A 91 17.29 -3.63 8.27
C PRO A 91 18.48 -2.89 8.88
N ARG A 92 19.64 -3.57 8.97
CA ARG A 92 20.86 -2.99 9.57
C ARG A 92 21.39 -1.75 8.85
N PHE A 93 20.98 -1.52 7.60
CA PHE A 93 21.43 -0.40 6.78
C PHE A 93 20.69 0.91 7.09
N THR A 94 19.56 0.86 7.80
CA THR A 94 18.75 2.05 8.11
C THR A 94 18.76 2.36 9.60
N LYS A 95 18.69 3.66 9.91
CA LYS A 95 18.47 4.20 11.26
C LYS A 95 17.17 5.00 11.35
N GLN A 96 16.45 5.14 10.25
CA GLN A 96 15.25 5.96 10.12
C GLN A 96 14.16 5.14 9.39
N LEU A 97 13.72 4.06 10.04
CA LEU A 97 12.59 3.28 9.53
C LEU A 97 11.29 3.99 9.91
N ASP A 98 10.38 4.08 8.94
CA ASP A 98 9.13 4.81 9.05
C ASP A 98 7.97 4.00 8.46
N TYR A 99 6.74 4.36 8.83
CA TYR A 99 5.51 3.73 8.39
C TYR A 99 4.62 4.74 7.67
N GLU A 100 3.77 4.27 6.76
CA GLU A 100 2.82 5.10 6.03
C GLU A 100 1.55 4.27 5.79
N ILE A 101 0.45 4.54 6.49
CA ILE A 101 -0.82 3.88 6.17
C ILE A 101 -1.36 4.36 4.82
N GLU A 102 -1.65 3.42 3.95
CA GLU A 102 -2.17 3.66 2.61
C GLU A 102 -3.32 2.69 2.28
N VAL A 103 -4.08 3.03 1.23
CA VAL A 103 -5.09 2.16 0.62
C VAL A 103 -4.51 1.61 -0.69
N ALA A 104 -4.31 0.29 -0.74
CA ALA A 104 -3.95 -0.38 -1.98
C ALA A 104 -5.19 -0.63 -2.84
N ILE A 105 -5.14 -0.14 -4.08
CA ILE A 105 -6.15 -0.40 -5.11
C ILE A 105 -5.71 -1.63 -5.93
N VAL A 106 -6.47 -2.72 -5.86
CA VAL A 106 -6.16 -3.93 -6.63
C VAL A 106 -6.87 -3.89 -7.98
N ILE A 107 -6.10 -3.88 -9.07
CA ILE A 107 -6.64 -3.91 -10.43
C ILE A 107 -7.03 -5.34 -10.82
N GLY A 108 -8.30 -5.53 -11.16
CA GLY A 108 -8.90 -6.83 -11.51
C GLY A 108 -8.99 -7.14 -13.00
N LYS A 109 -8.78 -6.14 -13.85
CA LYS A 109 -8.87 -6.26 -15.32
C LYS A 109 -7.66 -5.56 -15.96
N THR A 110 -7.14 -6.12 -17.05
CA THR A 110 -6.11 -5.44 -17.83
C THR A 110 -6.62 -4.07 -18.30
N ALA A 111 -5.91 -3.01 -17.93
CA ALA A 111 -6.26 -1.64 -18.18
C ALA A 111 -5.17 -0.95 -19.04
N LYS A 112 -5.59 -0.07 -19.96
CA LYS A 112 -4.69 0.82 -20.70
C LYS A 112 -5.47 2.03 -21.18
N CYS A 113 -4.97 3.24 -20.92
CA CYS A 113 -5.60 4.50 -21.34
C CYS A 113 -7.09 4.59 -20.92
N VAL A 114 -7.39 4.18 -19.68
CA VAL A 114 -8.75 4.16 -19.13
C VAL A 114 -9.17 5.58 -18.77
N THR A 115 -10.41 5.95 -19.07
CA THR A 115 -10.97 7.25 -18.69
C THR A 115 -11.30 7.30 -17.20
N VAL A 116 -11.41 8.50 -16.63
CA VAL A 116 -11.75 8.65 -15.19
C VAL A 116 -13.09 7.99 -14.86
N ASP A 117 -14.09 8.17 -15.71
CA ASP A 117 -15.45 7.62 -15.49
C ASP A 117 -15.50 6.08 -15.55
N GLU A 118 -14.56 5.46 -16.27
CA GLU A 118 -14.46 4.00 -16.39
C GLU A 118 -13.51 3.37 -15.36
N ALA A 119 -12.73 4.17 -14.63
CA ALA A 119 -11.61 3.68 -13.82
C ALA A 119 -12.05 2.63 -12.78
N MET A 120 -13.16 2.87 -12.11
CA MET A 120 -13.67 1.98 -11.05
C MET A 120 -14.11 0.61 -11.59
N ASP A 121 -14.45 0.49 -12.88
CA ASP A 121 -14.81 -0.80 -13.49
C ASP A 121 -13.63 -1.77 -13.59
N TYR A 122 -12.40 -1.27 -13.45
CA TYR A 122 -11.17 -2.07 -13.51
C TYR A 122 -10.67 -2.49 -12.13
N VAL A 123 -11.23 -1.95 -11.05
CA VAL A 123 -10.83 -2.25 -9.67
C VAL A 123 -11.51 -3.55 -9.20
N ALA A 124 -10.71 -4.49 -8.69
CA ALA A 124 -11.19 -5.71 -8.05
C ALA A 124 -11.64 -5.47 -6.61
N GLY A 125 -10.95 -4.55 -5.93
CA GLY A 125 -11.19 -4.23 -4.52
C GLY A 125 -10.06 -3.40 -3.94
N LEU A 126 -10.19 -3.12 -2.65
CA LEU A 126 -9.25 -2.34 -1.86
C LEU A 126 -8.69 -3.20 -0.71
N MET A 127 -7.49 -2.90 -0.26
CA MET A 127 -6.93 -3.48 0.97
C MET A 127 -6.03 -2.47 1.67
N ILE A 128 -5.71 -2.72 2.94
CA ILE A 128 -4.78 -1.87 3.69
C ILE A 128 -3.36 -2.17 3.21
N PHE A 129 -2.57 -1.11 3.12
CA PHE A 129 -1.17 -1.13 2.78
C PHE A 129 -0.38 -0.29 3.82
N ASN A 130 0.81 -0.73 4.16
CA ASN A 130 1.77 0.08 4.92
C ASN A 130 3.04 0.26 4.08
N ASP A 131 3.34 1.47 3.62
CA ASP A 131 4.54 1.76 2.81
C ASP A 131 5.76 2.01 3.72
N VAL A 132 6.36 0.92 4.19
CA VAL A 132 7.45 1.01 5.17
C VAL A 132 8.72 1.51 4.50
N SER A 133 9.25 2.60 5.04
CA SER A 133 10.29 3.38 4.38
C SER A 133 11.55 3.49 5.22
N ALA A 134 12.70 3.18 4.63
CA ALA A 134 14.01 3.51 5.19
C ALA A 134 14.41 4.92 4.74
N ARG A 135 13.98 5.95 5.49
CA ARG A 135 14.06 7.37 5.08
C ARG A 135 15.47 7.85 4.79
N ASP A 136 16.44 7.40 5.57
CA ASP A 136 17.86 7.72 5.35
C ASP A 136 18.43 7.12 4.06
N ILE A 137 17.87 6.02 3.56
CA ILE A 137 18.17 5.46 2.23
C ILE A 137 17.40 6.24 1.18
N GLN A 138 16.09 6.41 1.38
CA GLN A 138 15.19 7.10 0.46
C GLN A 138 15.69 8.50 0.09
N ALA A 139 16.15 9.29 1.06
CA ALA A 139 16.68 10.63 0.83
C ALA A 139 17.91 10.62 -0.11
N ARG A 140 18.81 9.64 0.08
CA ARG A 140 19.99 9.46 -0.79
C ARG A 140 19.60 9.03 -2.20
N GLU A 141 18.57 8.21 -2.34
CA GLU A 141 18.06 7.78 -3.64
C GLU A 141 17.36 8.94 -4.37
N HIS A 142 16.61 9.78 -3.65
CA HIS A 142 15.98 10.96 -4.22
C HIS A 142 16.98 11.94 -4.84
N ALA A 143 18.20 12.07 -4.29
CA ALA A 143 19.26 12.87 -4.91
C ALA A 143 19.63 12.39 -6.34
N ASN A 144 19.26 11.17 -6.70
CA ASN A 144 19.43 10.58 -8.02
C ASN A 144 18.10 10.41 -8.78
N ASN A 145 16.99 10.96 -8.28
CA ASN A 145 15.63 10.80 -8.80
C ASN A 145 15.19 9.34 -8.92
N VAL A 146 15.63 8.50 -7.96
CA VAL A 146 15.22 7.10 -7.85
C VAL A 146 14.64 6.87 -6.47
N ILE A 147 13.69 5.97 -6.36
CA ILE A 147 13.23 5.39 -5.10
C ILE A 147 13.20 3.88 -5.35
N LEU A 148 14.00 3.13 -4.59
CA LEU A 148 14.12 1.69 -4.79
C LEU A 148 14.40 0.99 -3.46
N MET A 149 15.66 0.96 -3.02
CA MET A 149 16.08 0.19 -1.86
C MET A 149 15.48 0.73 -0.57
N GLY A 150 15.18 2.04 -0.52
CA GLY A 150 14.50 2.65 0.62
C GLY A 150 13.06 2.17 0.82
N LYS A 151 12.45 1.58 -0.21
CA LYS A 151 11.04 1.14 -0.25
C LYS A 151 10.86 -0.19 -1.00
N SER A 152 11.83 -1.11 -0.95
CA SER A 152 11.74 -2.42 -1.61
C SER A 152 12.61 -3.48 -0.92
N PHE A 153 12.91 -3.29 0.36
CA PHE A 153 13.59 -4.28 1.18
C PHE A 153 12.59 -5.32 1.68
N ASP A 154 13.04 -6.54 1.98
CA ASP A 154 12.14 -7.61 2.41
C ASP A 154 11.29 -7.18 3.62
N GLY A 155 9.96 -7.25 3.48
CA GLY A 155 9.00 -6.82 4.50
C GLY A 155 8.61 -5.35 4.44
N SER A 156 9.08 -4.56 3.47
CA SER A 156 8.67 -3.15 3.32
C SER A 156 7.21 -2.98 2.91
N CYS A 157 6.59 -4.03 2.36
CA CYS A 157 5.24 -3.98 1.81
C CYS A 157 4.22 -4.88 2.56
N PRO A 158 3.84 -4.58 3.81
CA PRO A 158 2.70 -5.20 4.46
C PRO A 158 1.38 -4.90 3.74
N LEU A 159 0.69 -5.96 3.30
CA LEU A 159 -0.58 -5.88 2.56
C LEU A 159 -1.60 -6.84 3.17
N GLY A 160 -2.82 -6.36 3.42
CA GLY A 160 -3.91 -7.21 3.89
C GLY A 160 -4.87 -6.51 4.87
N PRO A 161 -5.52 -7.26 5.78
CA PRO A 161 -5.51 -8.72 5.91
C PRO A 161 -6.25 -9.47 4.79
N TRP A 162 -7.13 -8.79 4.08
CA TRP A 162 -7.88 -9.35 2.94
C TRP A 162 -8.25 -8.25 1.95
N LEU A 163 -8.65 -8.68 0.76
CA LEU A 163 -9.22 -7.80 -0.26
C LEU A 163 -10.70 -7.58 0.03
N VAL A 164 -11.12 -6.32 0.15
CA VAL A 164 -12.52 -5.91 0.27
C VAL A 164 -13.02 -5.50 -1.10
N THR A 165 -14.13 -6.07 -1.56
CA THR A 165 -14.71 -5.70 -2.86
C THR A 165 -15.47 -4.38 -2.78
N LEU A 166 -15.60 -3.70 -3.92
CA LEU A 166 -16.26 -2.40 -3.95
C LEU A 166 -17.73 -2.45 -3.52
N ASP A 167 -18.42 -3.58 -3.75
CA ASP A 167 -19.82 -3.75 -3.33
C ASP A 167 -20.01 -3.92 -1.81
N GLU A 168 -18.92 -4.10 -1.05
CA GLU A 168 -18.92 -4.15 0.41
C GLU A 168 -18.70 -2.77 1.05
N LEU A 169 -18.46 -1.72 0.25
CA LEU A 169 -18.17 -0.37 0.73
C LEU A 169 -19.30 0.59 0.36
N ASP A 170 -19.73 1.39 1.34
CA ASP A 170 -20.72 2.46 1.09
C ASP A 170 -20.17 3.52 0.13
N ASN A 171 -18.91 3.95 0.36
CA ASN A 171 -18.19 4.86 -0.52
C ASN A 171 -16.69 4.50 -0.57
N PRO A 172 -16.18 3.96 -1.70
CA PRO A 172 -14.76 3.61 -1.81
C PRO A 172 -13.83 4.83 -1.87
N ASN A 173 -14.36 6.05 -2.05
CA ASN A 173 -13.58 7.29 -2.10
C ASN A 173 -13.59 8.07 -0.78
N ASP A 174 -14.22 7.55 0.27
CA ASP A 174 -14.32 8.21 1.58
C ASP A 174 -14.10 7.18 2.70
N LEU A 175 -12.83 6.87 2.93
CA LEU A 175 -12.39 5.88 3.89
C LEU A 175 -11.58 6.55 4.99
N ALA A 176 -12.03 6.41 6.24
CA ALA A 176 -11.24 6.81 7.39
C ALA A 176 -10.05 5.84 7.57
N MET A 177 -8.85 6.39 7.66
CA MET A 177 -7.63 5.64 7.92
C MET A 177 -7.08 6.03 9.28
N THR A 178 -6.51 5.07 10.01
CA THR A 178 -5.81 5.35 11.27
C THR A 178 -4.69 4.35 11.45
N LEU A 179 -3.51 4.84 11.82
CA LEU A 179 -2.35 4.04 12.17
C LEU A 179 -1.97 4.27 13.63
N TYR A 180 -1.71 3.16 14.31
CA TYR A 180 -1.24 3.16 15.69
C TYR A 180 0.20 2.64 15.76
N LEU A 181 1.04 3.33 16.53
CA LEU A 181 2.34 2.83 16.96
C LEU A 181 2.31 2.65 18.47
N ASN A 182 2.48 1.42 18.95
CA ASN A 182 2.47 1.09 20.38
C ASN A 182 1.23 1.61 21.14
N GLY A 183 0.08 1.66 20.46
CA GLY A 183 -1.19 2.13 21.02
C GLY A 183 -1.43 3.63 20.90
N GLU A 184 -0.47 4.41 20.39
CA GLU A 184 -0.63 5.84 20.13
C GLU A 184 -1.02 6.08 18.67
N VAL A 185 -2.01 6.95 18.44
CA VAL A 185 -2.40 7.39 17.09
C VAL A 185 -1.27 8.20 16.47
N ARG A 186 -0.93 7.90 15.22
CA ARG A 186 0.14 8.56 14.46
C ARG A 186 -0.35 9.14 13.14
N GLN A 187 -1.24 8.43 12.47
CA GLN A 187 -1.98 8.87 11.28
C GLN A 187 -3.45 8.51 11.47
#